data_AF-A0A3B9IRV9-F1
#
_entry.id   AF-A0A3B9IRV9-F1
#
_cell.length_a   1.000
_cell.length_b   1.000
_cell.length_c   1.000
_cell.angle_alpha   90.00
_cell.angle_beta   90.00
_cell.angle_gamma   90.00
#
_symmetry.space_group_name_H-M   'P 1'
#
loop_
_entity.id
_entity.type
_entity.pdbx_description
1 polymer ?
#
loop_
_entity_poly.entity_id
_entity_poly.type
_entity_poly.pdbx_seq_one_letter_code
_entity_poly.pdbx_strand_id
1 'polypeptide(L)'
;MSDVMFGLLAETFLHPGSGQSDGAIDLKVAREAVTGYPYIPGSAVKGALRAAMCDGGEQKTRVDAAFGQVDGAGSVLVSDARLLLL
;
A
#
# COMPACT_ATOMS: atom_id res chain seq x y z
N MET A 1 -3.02 -0.64 22.12
CA MET A 1 -3.04 -0.67 20.65
C MET A 1 -2.71 0.73 20.21
N SER A 2 -1.57 0.93 19.56
CA SER A 2 -1.08 2.25 19.15
C SER A 2 -1.26 2.40 17.66
N ASP A 3 -2.13 3.31 17.26
CA ASP A 3 -2.39 3.62 15.86
C ASP A 3 -1.49 4.77 15.41
N VAL A 4 -0.97 4.68 14.18
CA VAL A 4 -0.16 5.72 13.55
C VAL A 4 -0.80 6.06 12.20
N MET A 5 -1.03 7.34 11.95
CA MET A 5 -1.57 7.83 10.69
C MET A 5 -0.44 8.28 9.77
N PHE A 6 -0.39 7.73 8.56
CA PHE A 6 0.54 8.17 7.51
C PHE A 6 -0.16 9.15 6.57
N GLY A 7 0.35 10.37 6.49
CA GLY A 7 0.00 11.30 5.42
C GLY A 7 0.88 11.03 4.19
N LEU A 8 0.27 10.68 3.06
CA LEU A 8 0.99 10.44 1.81
C LEU A 8 0.72 11.59 0.84
N LEU A 9 1.73 12.41 0.58
CA LEU A 9 1.71 13.44 -0.46
C LEU A 9 2.42 12.90 -1.69
N ALA A 10 1.72 12.84 -2.83
CA ALA A 10 2.31 12.41 -4.08
C ALA A 10 3.13 13.54 -4.71
N GLU A 11 4.46 13.42 -4.72
CA GLU A 11 5.36 14.38 -5.41
C GLU A 11 5.38 14.18 -6.93
N THR A 12 5.01 12.98 -7.39
CA THR A 12 4.93 12.61 -8.81
C THR A 12 3.63 11.87 -9.09
N PHE A 13 3.33 11.65 -10.38
CA PHE A 13 2.18 10.84 -10.77
C PHE A 13 2.32 9.41 -10.26
N LEU A 14 1.34 8.93 -9.50
CA LEU A 14 1.27 7.57 -8.98
C LEU A 14 0.27 6.72 -9.77
N HIS A 15 0.61 5.44 -9.96
CA HIS A 15 -0.26 4.47 -10.63
C HIS A 15 -0.47 3.22 -9.76
N PRO A 16 -1.37 3.25 -8.76
CA PRO A 16 -1.76 2.04 -8.04
C PRO A 16 -2.64 1.18 -8.96
N GLY A 17 -2.04 0.24 -9.69
CA GLY A 17 -2.75 -0.57 -10.67
C GLY A 17 -3.83 -1.47 -10.06
N SER A 18 -4.95 -1.65 -10.78
CA SER A 18 -6.03 -2.58 -10.43
C SER A 18 -6.20 -3.74 -11.43
N GLY A 19 -5.20 -3.95 -12.27
CA GLY A 19 -5.23 -4.91 -13.38
C GLY A 19 -5.73 -4.28 -14.68
N GLN A 20 -5.95 -5.14 -15.67
CA GLN A 20 -6.54 -4.75 -16.95
C GLN A 20 -8.07 -4.71 -16.86
N SER A 21 -8.68 -3.80 -17.61
CA SER A 21 -10.13 -3.74 -17.71
C SER A 21 -10.58 -3.60 -19.16
N ASP A 22 -11.73 -4.17 -19.49
CA ASP A 22 -12.35 -4.10 -20.83
C ASP A 22 -13.07 -2.76 -21.07
N GLY A 23 -12.58 -1.69 -20.46
CA GLY A 23 -13.14 -0.34 -20.57
C GLY A 23 -12.26 0.58 -21.41
N ALA A 24 -12.67 1.85 -21.52
CA ALA A 24 -11.91 2.87 -22.29
C ALA A 24 -10.48 3.14 -21.78
N ILE A 25 -10.10 2.61 -20.62
CA ILE A 25 -8.76 2.72 -20.04
C ILE A 25 -8.27 1.30 -19.79
N ASP A 26 -7.20 0.89 -20.47
CA ASP A 26 -6.64 -0.46 -20.37
C ASP A 26 -6.12 -0.74 -18.96
N LEU A 27 -5.28 0.18 -18.44
CA LEU A 27 -4.65 0.08 -17.12
C LEU A 27 -5.26 1.11 -16.18
N LYS A 28 -6.27 0.69 -15.41
CA LYS A 28 -6.95 1.57 -14.46
C LYS A 28 -6.20 1.63 -13.13
N VAL A 29 -6.14 2.84 -12.57
CA VAL A 29 -5.81 3.03 -11.15
C VAL A 29 -6.92 2.45 -10.28
N ALA A 30 -6.53 1.94 -9.11
CA ALA A 30 -7.44 1.37 -8.12
C ALA A 30 -8.43 2.42 -7.62
N ARG A 31 -9.71 2.01 -7.56
CA ARG A 31 -10.82 2.84 -7.10
C ARG A 31 -11.68 2.07 -6.12
N GLU A 32 -12.14 2.75 -5.07
CA GLU A 32 -13.09 2.19 -4.11
C GLU A 32 -14.38 1.81 -4.84
N ALA A 33 -14.91 0.61 -4.58
CA ALA A 33 -16.09 0.11 -5.30
C ALA A 33 -17.36 0.95 -5.08
N VAL A 34 -17.50 1.54 -3.89
CA VAL A 34 -18.71 2.28 -3.49
C VAL A 34 -18.67 3.73 -3.95
N THR A 35 -17.53 4.41 -3.78
CA THR A 35 -17.40 5.85 -4.04
C THR A 35 -16.80 6.16 -5.42
N GLY A 36 -16.07 5.20 -6.00
CA GLY A 36 -15.26 5.42 -7.19
C GLY A 36 -14.00 6.27 -6.94
N TYR A 37 -13.69 6.66 -5.70
CA TYR A 37 -12.51 7.47 -5.41
C TYR A 37 -11.21 6.68 -5.58
N PRO A 38 -10.13 7.32 -6.06
CA PRO A 38 -8.83 6.68 -6.12
C PRO A 38 -8.34 6.34 -4.72
N TYR A 39 -7.72 5.18 -4.59
CA TYR A 39 -7.09 4.75 -3.35
C TYR A 39 -5.87 3.89 -3.68
N ILE A 40 -5.00 3.68 -2.69
CA ILE A 40 -3.92 2.70 -2.79
C ILE A 40 -4.29 1.53 -1.87
N PRO A 41 -4.39 0.29 -2.39
CA PRO A 41 -4.66 -0.87 -1.56
C PRO A 41 -3.63 -1.01 -0.43
N GLY A 42 -4.08 -1.35 0.78
CA GLY A 42 -3.23 -1.50 1.96
C GLY A 42 -2.15 -2.57 1.76
N SER A 43 -2.42 -3.59 0.94
CA SER A 43 -1.42 -4.57 0.52
C SER A 43 -0.30 -3.95 -0.32
N ALA A 44 -0.62 -3.00 -1.21
CA ALA A 44 0.37 -2.29 -2.01
C ALA A 44 1.21 -1.34 -1.14
N VAL A 45 0.57 -0.60 -0.22
CA VAL A 45 1.27 0.24 0.76
C VAL A 45 2.19 -0.61 1.65
N LYS A 46 1.69 -1.74 2.16
CA LYS A 46 2.44 -2.70 2.98
C LYS A 46 3.65 -3.23 2.23
N GLY A 47 3.47 -3.64 0.97
CA GLY A 47 4.54 -4.13 0.11
C GLY A 47 5.61 -3.07 -0.14
N ALA A 48 5.22 -1.84 -0.44
CA ALA A 48 6.13 -0.73 -0.66
C ALA A 48 6.93 -0.37 0.61
N LEU A 49 6.27 -0.30 1.78
CA LEU A 49 6.95 -0.06 3.06
C LEU A 49 7.93 -1.20 3.40
N ARG A 50 7.52 -2.46 3.20
CA ARG A 50 8.40 -3.62 3.43
C ARG A 50 9.63 -3.55 2.53
N ALA A 51 9.45 -3.26 1.24
CA ALA A 51 10.54 -3.13 0.28
C ALA A 51 11.48 -1.97 0.67
N ALA A 52 10.95 -0.80 1.00
CA ALA A 52 11.73 0.36 1.41
C ALA A 52 12.57 0.08 2.68
N MET A 53 12.05 -0.67 3.66
CA MET A 53 12.83 -1.07 4.83
C MET A 53 13.94 -2.06 4.49
N CYS A 54 13.68 -3.05 3.63
CA CYS A 54 14.71 -3.96 3.13
C CYS A 54 15.83 -3.20 2.41
N ASP A 55 15.48 -2.30 1.49
CA ASP A 55 16.42 -1.53 0.68
C ASP A 55 17.20 -0.51 1.52
N GLY A 56 16.58 0.02 2.58
CA GLY A 56 17.20 0.89 3.58
C GLY A 56 18.17 0.17 4.52
N GLY A 57 18.37 -1.14 4.37
CA GLY A 57 19.32 -1.93 5.16
C GLY A 57 18.82 -2.34 6.54
N GLU A 58 17.50 -2.29 6.79
CA GLU A 58 16.95 -2.79 8.04
C GLU A 58 17.17 -4.30 8.21
N GLN A 59 17.29 -4.72 9.46
CA GLN A 59 17.52 -6.12 9.75
C GLN A 59 16.33 -6.98 9.30
N LYS A 60 16.59 -7.99 8.46
CA LYS A 60 15.54 -8.88 7.92
C LYS A 60 14.60 -9.43 9.00
N THR A 61 15.13 -9.81 10.16
CA THR A 61 14.33 -10.29 11.30
C THR A 61 13.30 -9.27 11.79
N ARG A 62 13.64 -7.97 11.80
CA ARG A 62 12.69 -6.89 12.17
C ARG A 62 11.64 -6.68 11.09
N VAL A 63 12.05 -6.70 9.83
CA VAL A 63 11.13 -6.56 8.69
C VAL A 63 10.12 -7.71 8.68
N ASP A 64 10.59 -8.95 8.82
CA ASP A 64 9.73 -10.14 8.83
C ASP A 64 8.84 -10.17 10.09
N ALA A 65 9.33 -9.71 11.25
CA ALA A 65 8.50 -9.55 12.45
C ALA A 65 7.39 -8.51 12.27
N ALA A 66 7.65 -7.41 11.56
CA ALA A 66 6.66 -6.37 11.29
C ALA A 66 5.64 -6.80 10.23
N PHE A 67 6.10 -7.23 9.05
CA PHE A 67 5.24 -7.46 7.89
C PHE A 67 4.79 -8.91 7.70
N GLY A 68 5.46 -9.85 8.35
CA GLY A 68 5.22 -11.28 8.23
C GLY A 68 6.18 -11.98 7.26
N GLN A 69 6.19 -13.31 7.36
CA GLN A 69 6.90 -14.25 6.50
C GLN A 69 5.98 -15.42 6.17
N VAL A 70 6.45 -16.39 5.37
CA VAL A 70 5.62 -17.52 4.89
C VAL A 70 4.93 -18.26 6.04
N ASP A 71 5.66 -18.53 7.13
CA ASP A 71 5.17 -19.32 8.26
C ASP A 71 4.76 -18.47 9.48
N GLY A 72 4.62 -17.15 9.33
CA GLY A 72 4.37 -16.26 10.46
C GLY A 72 3.73 -14.92 10.10
N ALA A 73 2.66 -14.56 10.82
CA ALA A 73 2.02 -13.27 10.68
C ALA A 73 2.92 -12.12 11.15
N GLY A 74 2.80 -10.97 10.50
CA GLY A 74 3.44 -9.73 10.93
C GLY A 74 2.69 -9.07 12.08
N SER A 75 3.40 -8.26 12.86
CA SER A 75 2.82 -7.50 13.98
C SER A 75 2.07 -6.24 13.56
N VAL A 76 2.21 -5.78 12.31
CA VAL A 76 1.52 -4.57 11.81
C VAL A 76 0.43 -4.87 10.77
N LEU A 77 -0.69 -4.17 10.93
CA LEU A 77 -1.73 -4.04 9.91
C LEU A 77 -1.55 -2.71 9.20
N VAL A 78 -1.53 -2.74 7.87
CA VAL A 78 -1.48 -1.54 7.03
C VAL A 78 -2.82 -1.45 6.31
N SER A 79 -3.57 -0.40 6.61
CA SER A 79 -4.86 -0.14 5.96
C SER A 79 -4.69 0.46 4.56
N ASP A 80 -5.79 0.50 3.81
CA ASP A 80 -5.85 1.22 2.54
C ASP A 80 -5.52 2.72 2.73
N ALA A 81 -4.75 3.29 1.81
CA ALA A 81 -4.53 4.74 1.78
C ALA A 81 -5.67 5.39 0.99
N ARG A 82 -6.52 6.12 1.71
CA ARG A 82 -7.70 6.79 1.15
C ARG A 82 -7.39 8.25 0.80
N LEU A 83 -8.11 8.75 -0.21
CA LEU A 83 -7.98 10.12 -0.67
C LEU A 83 -8.40 11.12 0.43
N LEU A 84 -7.54 12.11 0.68
CA LEU A 84 -7.82 13.22 1.60
C LEU A 84 -7.92 14.56 0.88
N LEU A 85 -6.98 14.84 -0.02
CA LEU A 85 -6.92 16.06 -0.84
C LEU A 85 -6.55 15.68 -2.28
N LEU A 86 -7.26 16.25 -3.25
CA LEU A 86 -7.03 16.07 -4.70
C LEU A 86 -6.89 17.42 -5.39
#